data_AF-A0A286RKN7-F1
#
_entry.id   AF-A0A286RKN7-F1
#
_cell.length_a   1.000
_cell.length_b   1.000
_cell.length_c   1.000
_cell.angle_alpha   90.00
_cell.angle_beta   90.00
_cell.angle_gamma   90.00
#
_symmetry.space_group_name_H-M   'P 1'
#
loop_
_entity.id
_entity.type
_entity.pdbx_description
1 polymer ?
#
loop_
_entity_poly.entity_id
_entity_poly.type
_entity_poly.pdbx_seq_one_letter_code
_entity_poly.pdbx_strand_id
1 'polypeptide(L)'
;MRRKKIAWTVVLLILGAVLGRTGSSIAQVPDWTALCAEAAKQFRPITEEDVKTARQDLLAAVSRLEARFERAGPEVEGWKKYLQWTALKSELGKDSPDLRVLEEVYSRLSAGHEGLQLTCFADVRRALQRYVALSRAFGDASIEIRYRTVLDNLQKALAEYQQSQDPRLASTVQDMLDWLELAGQAPRLRAAVREAFTQPNVFVRVREDFLASAFAEPVDVTEDVREIILGTDVRGKGHIVGQRSLELVPSVDRALLSIVVQGTIHSDTVGFNGPARIYSRSETPFTARKLVSFTPDGVSFEPATCSATTHSDIQDVDVTCNSACVERIAWRRTFKQKSAAEWEAARKAERRVERRVDKEANPQLEKAAERYQNRVRQPLLDRGLFPQWHLSTSDDELSMTVLQLGHGGLGAAGTPPEMTEEGAIRLQVHHTWFNNLLEGFLGGMILKEERLQQLAQDLLGRVPEELKRDEGEEPWTVRFAARRPIAVTFSDGRLVVEFRGETYWRGDRSYPGMDVRATYRIESSTEDKGPEIRLVREGPLSVLPPNFDPERDRLSVRQQTIRSLLERRFEKIFRETITIEPIKLEGQWAKAGPLVVTHLESTGGWLKAVLDRVR
;
A
#
# COMPACT_ATOMS: atom_id res chain seq x y z
N MET A 1 -18.58 23.86 16.03
CA MET A 1 -17.53 22.88 16.41
C MET A 1 -17.22 21.97 15.22
N ARG A 2 -15.96 21.91 14.75
CA ARG A 2 -15.44 20.91 13.78
C ARG A 2 -13.95 20.68 14.12
N ARG A 3 -13.54 19.46 14.46
CA ARG A 3 -12.14 19.05 14.79
C ARG A 3 -11.97 17.54 14.51
N LYS A 4 -10.73 17.03 14.56
CA LYS A 4 -10.31 15.59 14.52
C LYS A 4 -10.41 14.87 13.13
N LYS A 5 -9.88 13.64 13.02
CA LYS A 5 -9.18 12.90 11.89
C LYS A 5 -7.66 13.24 11.72
N ILE A 6 -6.74 12.71 12.54
CA ILE A 6 -5.28 12.88 12.35
C ILE A 6 -4.44 11.62 12.66
N ALA A 7 -4.59 11.00 13.84
CA ALA A 7 -3.66 9.97 14.32
C ALA A 7 -3.63 8.65 13.51
N TRP A 8 -4.70 8.31 12.79
CA TRP A 8 -4.87 7.00 12.15
C TRP A 8 -4.86 7.01 10.62
N THR A 9 -4.84 8.20 9.97
CA THR A 9 -5.14 8.29 8.54
C THR A 9 -4.05 7.67 7.64
N VAL A 10 -2.81 7.54 8.12
CA VAL A 10 -1.73 6.81 7.42
C VAL A 10 -2.00 5.30 7.35
N VAL A 11 -2.67 4.71 8.35
CA VAL A 11 -3.08 3.29 8.33
C VAL A 11 -4.24 3.07 7.35
N LEU A 12 -5.17 4.03 7.28
CA LEU A 12 -6.41 3.92 6.51
C LEU A 12 -6.25 4.15 5.00
N LEU A 13 -5.16 4.79 4.56
CA LEU A 13 -4.89 5.08 3.14
C LEU A 13 -4.41 3.87 2.32
N ILE A 14 -4.17 2.73 2.97
CA ILE A 14 -3.62 1.50 2.34
C ILE A 14 -4.66 0.35 2.40
N LEU A 15 -5.95 0.68 2.60
CA LEU A 15 -7.06 -0.30 2.53
C LEU A 15 -7.32 -0.71 1.08
N GLY A 16 -6.56 -1.70 0.62
CA GLY A 16 -6.50 -2.18 -0.76
C GLY A 16 -6.32 -3.69 -0.92
N ALA A 17 -7.07 -4.50 -0.17
CA ALA A 17 -7.65 -5.78 -0.62
C ALA A 17 -6.74 -7.01 -1.02
N VAL A 18 -7.22 -8.23 -0.67
CA VAL A 18 -6.95 -9.62 -1.21
C VAL A 18 -5.76 -10.55 -0.70
N LEU A 19 -5.92 -11.88 -0.39
CA LEU A 19 -5.00 -12.77 0.46
C LEU A 19 -4.21 -13.86 -0.36
N GLY A 20 -3.89 -15.13 -0.05
CA GLY A 20 -4.26 -16.03 1.06
C GLY A 20 -3.90 -17.49 0.94
N ARG A 21 -2.75 -17.83 1.53
CA ARG A 21 -2.59 -19.11 2.24
C ARG A 21 -1.85 -18.91 3.56
N THR A 22 -2.51 -19.27 4.66
CA THR A 22 -1.86 -19.58 5.95
C THR A 22 -1.17 -20.94 5.83
N GLY A 23 0.01 -20.96 5.21
CA GLY A 23 0.90 -22.11 5.24
C GLY A 23 1.56 -22.20 6.60
N SER A 24 0.94 -22.91 7.56
CA SER A 24 1.45 -23.06 8.93
C SER A 24 2.69 -23.97 9.01
N SER A 25 3.79 -23.52 8.45
CA SER A 25 5.12 -23.98 8.83
C SER A 25 5.50 -23.29 10.13
N ILE A 26 5.54 -24.05 11.23
CA ILE A 26 6.34 -23.63 12.39
C ILE A 26 7.79 -23.77 11.95
N ALA A 27 8.36 -22.67 11.43
CA ALA A 27 9.76 -22.64 11.02
C ALA A 27 10.62 -23.06 12.21
N GLN A 28 11.34 -24.17 12.06
CA GLN A 28 12.16 -24.71 13.14
C GLN A 28 13.21 -23.67 13.51
N VAL A 29 13.18 -23.22 14.77
CA VAL A 29 14.11 -22.23 15.33
C VAL A 29 15.54 -22.60 14.93
N PRO A 30 16.22 -21.77 14.11
CA PRO A 30 17.58 -22.08 13.70
C PRO A 30 18.54 -21.98 14.89
N ASP A 31 19.48 -22.92 15.00
CA ASP A 31 20.57 -22.78 15.95
C ASP A 31 21.56 -21.71 15.45
N TRP A 32 21.34 -20.47 15.88
CA TRP A 32 22.22 -19.33 15.60
C TRP A 32 23.65 -19.56 16.09
N THR A 33 23.86 -20.41 17.11
CA THR A 33 25.19 -20.78 17.59
C THR A 33 25.91 -21.66 16.58
N ALA A 34 25.27 -22.73 16.12
CA ALA A 34 25.82 -23.60 15.08
C ALA A 34 26.03 -22.84 13.76
N LEU A 35 25.09 -21.99 13.35
CA LEU A 35 25.18 -21.22 12.11
C LEU A 35 26.30 -20.16 12.16
N CYS A 36 26.46 -19.42 13.26
CA CYS A 36 27.60 -18.51 13.43
C CYS A 36 28.94 -19.26 13.55
N ALA A 37 28.99 -20.37 14.29
CA ALA A 37 30.20 -21.18 14.42
C ALA A 37 30.65 -21.83 13.10
N GLU A 38 29.70 -22.19 12.23
CA GLU A 38 30.00 -22.68 10.87
C GLU A 38 30.40 -21.54 9.93
N ALA A 39 29.73 -20.37 10.00
CA ALA A 39 30.15 -19.19 9.25
C ALA A 39 31.58 -18.73 9.63
N ALA A 40 31.98 -18.84 10.90
CA ALA A 40 33.32 -18.49 11.38
C ALA A 40 34.44 -19.32 10.73
N LYS A 41 34.16 -20.56 10.29
CA LYS A 41 35.10 -21.42 9.53
C LYS A 41 35.18 -21.04 8.05
N GLN A 42 34.18 -20.32 7.54
CA GLN A 42 33.99 -19.99 6.13
C GLN A 42 34.38 -18.52 5.81
N PHE A 43 35.24 -17.91 6.63
CA PHE A 43 35.79 -16.58 6.34
C PHE A 43 36.53 -16.59 5.00
N ARG A 44 36.24 -15.60 4.15
CA ARG A 44 36.94 -15.39 2.87
C ARG A 44 37.64 -14.02 2.89
N PRO A 45 38.97 -13.94 2.76
CA PRO A 45 39.66 -12.68 2.57
C PRO A 45 39.12 -11.91 1.37
N ILE A 46 39.07 -10.57 1.45
CA ILE A 46 38.67 -9.71 0.33
C ILE A 46 39.74 -9.79 -0.76
N THR A 47 39.32 -10.12 -1.99
CA THR A 47 40.22 -10.26 -3.14
C THR A 47 40.19 -9.04 -4.05
N GLU A 48 41.18 -8.91 -4.93
CA GLU A 48 41.21 -7.89 -5.98
C GLU A 48 39.98 -7.99 -6.91
N GLU A 49 39.46 -9.21 -7.12
CA GLU A 49 38.29 -9.46 -7.97
C GLU A 49 36.98 -9.00 -7.31
N ASP A 50 36.88 -9.05 -5.97
CA ASP A 50 35.76 -8.44 -5.25
C ASP A 50 35.73 -6.92 -5.41
N VAL A 51 36.91 -6.27 -5.40
CA VAL A 51 37.06 -4.83 -5.64
C VAL A 51 36.72 -4.47 -7.08
N LYS A 52 37.19 -5.26 -8.07
CA LYS A 52 36.81 -5.10 -9.49
C LYS A 52 35.31 -5.27 -9.71
N THR A 53 34.70 -6.28 -9.10
CA THR A 53 33.25 -6.53 -9.18
C THR A 53 32.46 -5.35 -8.63
N ALA A 54 32.81 -4.84 -7.44
CA ALA A 54 32.16 -3.67 -6.86
C ALA A 54 32.38 -2.37 -7.67
N ARG A 55 33.51 -2.25 -8.39
CA ARG A 55 33.74 -1.16 -9.35
C ARG A 55 32.83 -1.28 -10.57
N GLN A 56 32.59 -2.49 -11.08
CA GLN A 56 31.66 -2.75 -12.19
C GLN A 56 30.21 -2.48 -11.76
N ASP A 57 29.78 -2.93 -10.57
CA ASP A 57 28.47 -2.61 -9.97
C ASP A 57 28.25 -1.08 -9.90
N LEU A 58 29.27 -0.35 -9.45
CA LEU A 58 29.24 1.12 -9.35
C LEU A 58 29.18 1.80 -10.71
N LEU A 59 29.99 1.38 -11.69
CA LEU A 59 29.92 1.90 -13.05
C LEU A 59 28.52 1.65 -13.67
N ALA A 60 27.95 0.47 -13.48
CA ALA A 60 26.61 0.15 -13.95
C ALA A 60 25.52 0.99 -13.24
N ALA A 61 25.64 1.25 -11.94
CA ALA A 61 24.74 2.13 -11.19
C ALA A 61 24.85 3.59 -11.67
N VAL A 62 26.07 4.08 -11.89
CA VAL A 62 26.36 5.40 -12.47
C VAL A 62 25.70 5.53 -13.84
N SER A 63 25.89 4.58 -14.76
CA SER A 63 25.26 4.61 -16.08
C SER A 63 23.73 4.61 -16.03
N ARG A 64 23.10 3.90 -15.08
CA ARG A 64 21.64 3.97 -14.86
C ARG A 64 21.17 5.36 -14.42
N LEU A 65 21.96 6.05 -13.58
CA LEU A 65 21.64 7.42 -13.18
C LEU A 65 21.91 8.44 -14.31
N GLU A 66 22.94 8.24 -15.14
CA GLU A 66 23.17 9.09 -16.32
C GLU A 66 22.05 8.98 -17.35
N ALA A 67 21.57 7.77 -17.67
CA ALA A 67 20.42 7.57 -18.54
C ALA A 67 19.09 8.14 -17.97
N ARG A 68 19.02 8.40 -16.65
CA ARG A 68 17.92 9.17 -16.04
C ARG A 68 18.16 10.67 -16.13
N PHE A 69 19.40 11.14 -15.96
CA PHE A 69 19.78 12.55 -16.16
C PHE A 69 19.57 13.03 -17.60
N GLU A 70 19.82 12.19 -18.61
CA GLU A 70 19.53 12.52 -20.03
C GLU A 70 18.04 12.74 -20.32
N ARG A 71 17.15 12.17 -19.50
CA ARG A 71 15.69 12.24 -19.63
C ARG A 71 15.04 13.25 -18.67
N ALA A 72 15.83 13.86 -17.79
CA ALA A 72 15.36 14.80 -16.79
C ALA A 72 15.62 16.25 -17.23
N GLY A 73 14.82 17.18 -16.71
CA GLY A 73 14.84 18.60 -17.09
C GLY A 73 16.05 19.38 -16.56
N PRO A 74 16.02 20.73 -16.62
CA PRO A 74 17.17 21.59 -16.32
C PRO A 74 17.74 21.47 -14.90
N GLU A 75 17.02 20.87 -13.96
CA GLU A 75 17.48 20.57 -12.59
C GLU A 75 18.71 19.63 -12.54
N VAL A 76 18.95 18.86 -13.61
CA VAL A 76 20.04 17.88 -13.74
C VAL A 76 21.42 18.50 -13.49
N GLU A 77 21.69 19.70 -14.00
CA GLU A 77 22.99 20.34 -13.79
C GLU A 77 23.18 20.82 -12.34
N GLY A 78 22.08 21.11 -11.64
CA GLY A 78 22.07 21.33 -10.19
C GLY A 78 22.51 20.07 -9.43
N TRP A 79 21.93 18.92 -9.77
CA TRP A 79 22.31 17.63 -9.18
C TRP A 79 23.74 17.21 -9.52
N LYS A 80 24.17 17.31 -10.79
CA LYS A 80 25.55 17.01 -11.20
C LYS A 80 26.57 17.88 -10.46
N LYS A 81 26.29 19.18 -10.30
CA LYS A 81 27.14 20.11 -9.53
C LYS A 81 27.16 19.77 -8.04
N TYR A 82 26.00 19.52 -7.44
CA TYR A 82 25.89 19.17 -6.02
C TYR A 82 26.61 17.85 -5.68
N LEU A 83 26.50 16.83 -6.54
CA LEU A 83 27.12 15.52 -6.38
C LEU A 83 28.56 15.44 -6.90
N GLN A 84 29.17 16.56 -7.31
CA GLN A 84 30.52 16.60 -7.90
C GLN A 84 30.71 15.57 -9.03
N TRP A 85 29.70 15.40 -9.90
CA TRP A 85 29.60 14.28 -10.84
C TRP A 85 30.80 14.16 -11.79
N THR A 86 31.37 15.29 -12.22
CA THR A 86 32.59 15.32 -13.03
C THR A 86 33.81 14.74 -12.29
N ALA A 87 33.92 14.98 -10.98
CA ALA A 87 34.98 14.40 -10.16
C ALA A 87 34.75 12.89 -9.97
N LEU A 88 33.52 12.45 -9.68
CA LEU A 88 33.16 11.02 -9.62
C LEU A 88 33.59 10.28 -10.90
N LYS A 89 33.24 10.81 -12.08
CA LYS A 89 33.62 10.19 -13.36
C LYS A 89 35.14 10.23 -13.61
N SER A 90 35.81 11.29 -13.21
CA SER A 90 37.27 11.41 -13.32
C SER A 90 37.98 10.33 -12.49
N GLU A 91 37.59 10.17 -11.22
CA GLU A 91 38.15 9.14 -10.35
C GLU A 91 37.84 7.73 -10.85
N LEU A 92 36.60 7.45 -11.25
CA LEU A 92 36.20 6.14 -11.78
C LEU A 92 36.85 5.80 -13.15
N GLY A 93 37.52 6.76 -13.80
CA GLY A 93 38.33 6.54 -15.00
C GLY A 93 39.80 6.15 -14.73
N LYS A 94 40.30 6.26 -13.49
CA LYS A 94 41.71 5.97 -13.14
C LYS A 94 41.93 4.51 -12.77
N ASP A 95 43.12 3.97 -12.99
CA ASP A 95 43.47 2.63 -12.46
C ASP A 95 43.42 2.60 -10.92
N SER A 96 43.94 3.66 -10.29
CA SER A 96 43.87 3.90 -8.83
C SER A 96 43.12 5.21 -8.52
N PRO A 97 41.81 5.13 -8.19
CA PRO A 97 40.99 6.29 -7.81
C PRO A 97 41.33 6.86 -6.41
N ASP A 98 41.18 8.17 -6.19
CA ASP A 98 41.25 8.72 -4.83
C ASP A 98 39.94 8.45 -4.06
N LEU A 99 40.01 7.51 -3.12
CA LEU A 99 38.87 7.13 -2.27
C LEU A 99 38.30 8.31 -1.47
N ARG A 100 39.08 9.35 -1.16
CA ARG A 100 38.59 10.53 -0.42
C ARG A 100 37.58 11.34 -1.22
N VAL A 101 37.79 11.46 -2.53
CA VAL A 101 36.86 12.14 -3.45
C VAL A 101 35.58 11.30 -3.58
N LEU A 102 35.72 9.97 -3.68
CA LEU A 102 34.58 9.05 -3.69
C LEU A 102 33.78 9.08 -2.38
N GLU A 103 34.44 9.28 -1.24
CA GLU A 103 33.82 9.46 0.07
C GLU A 103 33.10 10.80 0.21
N GLU A 104 33.60 11.89 -0.39
CA GLU A 104 32.86 13.16 -0.44
C GLU A 104 31.57 13.02 -1.28
N VAL A 105 31.65 12.35 -2.43
CA VAL A 105 30.48 12.05 -3.26
C VAL A 105 29.49 11.14 -2.53
N TYR A 106 29.97 10.12 -1.80
CA TYR A 106 29.13 9.28 -0.95
C TYR A 106 28.44 10.09 0.16
N SER A 107 29.16 11.00 0.82
CA SER A 107 28.61 11.91 1.83
C SER A 107 27.49 12.78 1.25
N ARG A 108 27.70 13.36 0.06
CA ARG A 108 26.71 14.15 -0.68
C ARG A 108 25.48 13.32 -1.08
N LEU A 109 25.67 12.08 -1.55
CA LEU A 109 24.58 11.12 -1.81
C LEU A 109 23.84 10.68 -0.53
N SER A 110 24.45 10.85 0.65
CA SER A 110 23.92 10.44 1.95
C SER A 110 23.39 11.60 2.80
N ALA A 111 23.43 12.83 2.29
CA ALA A 111 23.10 14.06 3.04
C ALA A 111 21.61 14.25 3.40
N GLY A 112 20.75 13.27 3.11
CA GLY A 112 19.34 13.27 3.50
C GLY A 112 18.41 14.24 2.76
N HIS A 113 18.90 15.02 1.78
CA HIS A 113 18.05 15.90 0.98
C HIS A 113 17.00 15.13 0.16
N GLU A 114 15.79 15.67 0.06
CA GLU A 114 14.72 15.06 -0.75
C GLU A 114 15.15 14.89 -2.22
N GLY A 115 14.93 13.70 -2.74
CA GLY A 115 15.41 13.24 -4.05
C GLY A 115 16.47 12.13 -3.89
N LEU A 116 17.35 12.23 -2.91
CA LEU A 116 18.43 11.26 -2.69
C LEU A 116 17.94 9.89 -2.18
N GLN A 117 16.70 9.80 -1.69
CA GLN A 117 16.05 8.53 -1.33
C GLN A 117 15.47 7.78 -2.54
N LEU A 118 15.48 8.35 -3.75
CA LEU A 118 15.01 7.66 -4.95
C LEU A 118 15.98 6.55 -5.37
N THR A 119 15.46 5.42 -5.86
CA THR A 119 16.22 4.19 -6.13
C THR A 119 17.46 4.42 -7.02
N CYS A 120 17.38 5.33 -7.99
CA CYS A 120 18.50 5.67 -8.87
C CYS A 120 19.69 6.36 -8.17
N PHE A 121 19.44 7.14 -7.10
CA PHE A 121 20.52 7.69 -6.26
C PHE A 121 20.93 6.69 -5.17
N ALA A 122 19.98 5.92 -4.63
CA ALA A 122 20.24 4.88 -3.64
C ALA A 122 21.13 3.74 -4.18
N ASP A 123 20.96 3.36 -5.45
CA ASP A 123 21.84 2.40 -6.14
C ASP A 123 23.28 2.89 -6.20
N VAL A 124 23.49 4.12 -6.67
CA VAL A 124 24.84 4.72 -6.74
C VAL A 124 25.43 4.85 -5.34
N ARG A 125 24.64 5.29 -4.33
CA ARG A 125 25.08 5.36 -2.93
C ARG A 125 25.56 4.00 -2.41
N ARG A 126 24.77 2.94 -2.58
CA ARG A 126 25.10 1.57 -2.12
C ARG A 126 26.32 0.99 -2.84
N ALA A 127 26.39 1.13 -4.16
CA ALA A 127 27.51 0.62 -4.94
C ALA A 127 28.82 1.39 -4.64
N LEU A 128 28.73 2.70 -4.42
CA LEU A 128 29.87 3.55 -4.04
C LEU A 128 30.38 3.20 -2.64
N GLN A 129 29.46 3.01 -1.67
CA GLN A 129 29.78 2.52 -0.33
C GLN A 129 30.49 1.16 -0.39
N ARG A 130 29.99 0.22 -1.20
CA ARG A 130 30.59 -1.10 -1.38
C ARG A 130 31.97 -1.03 -2.00
N TYR A 131 32.15 -0.26 -3.07
CA TYR A 131 33.45 -0.09 -3.72
C TYR A 131 34.49 0.53 -2.79
N VAL A 132 34.16 1.62 -2.09
CA VAL A 132 35.05 2.27 -1.13
C VAL A 132 35.38 1.33 0.05
N ALA A 133 34.37 0.65 0.61
CA ALA A 133 34.58 -0.27 1.72
C ALA A 133 35.48 -1.45 1.33
N LEU A 134 35.25 -2.08 0.18
CA LEU A 134 36.09 -3.18 -0.30
C LEU A 134 37.50 -2.72 -0.69
N SER A 135 37.64 -1.51 -1.27
CA SER A 135 38.96 -0.94 -1.61
C SER A 135 39.80 -0.63 -0.36
N ARG A 136 39.18 -0.17 0.72
CA ARG A 136 39.83 -0.01 2.04
C ARG A 136 40.09 -1.34 2.75
N ALA A 137 39.30 -2.36 2.46
CA ALA A 137 39.37 -3.67 3.08
C ALA A 137 40.43 -4.59 2.43
N PHE A 138 40.71 -4.41 1.14
CA PHE A 138 41.73 -5.18 0.45
C PHE A 138 43.12 -5.00 1.10
N GLY A 139 43.63 -6.07 1.72
CA GLY A 139 44.89 -6.07 2.47
C GLY A 139 44.80 -5.77 3.98
N ASP A 140 43.63 -5.40 4.52
CA ASP A 140 43.45 -5.14 5.97
C ASP A 140 43.29 -6.47 6.75
N ALA A 141 44.39 -6.95 7.34
CA ALA A 141 44.41 -8.17 8.14
C ALA A 141 43.47 -8.15 9.36
N SER A 142 43.01 -6.97 9.82
CA SER A 142 42.09 -6.89 10.97
C SER A 142 40.63 -7.21 10.61
N ILE A 143 40.30 -7.41 9.33
CA ILE A 143 38.95 -7.80 8.90
C ILE A 143 38.51 -9.13 9.50
N GLU A 144 39.39 -10.13 9.58
CA GLU A 144 39.01 -11.43 10.15
C GLU A 144 38.61 -11.30 11.62
N ILE A 145 39.32 -10.44 12.37
CA ILE A 145 39.01 -10.12 13.77
C ILE A 145 37.63 -9.46 13.84
N ARG A 146 37.37 -8.42 13.02
CA ARG A 146 36.07 -7.74 12.96
C ARG A 146 34.94 -8.70 12.55
N TYR A 147 35.19 -9.60 11.59
CA TYR A 147 34.24 -10.62 11.13
C TYR A 147 33.83 -11.56 12.26
N ARG A 148 34.81 -12.11 13.00
CA ARG A 148 34.56 -12.95 14.18
C ARG A 148 33.75 -12.19 15.25
N THR A 149 34.13 -10.95 15.57
CA THR A 149 33.38 -10.10 16.51
C THR A 149 31.94 -9.81 16.05
N VAL A 150 31.71 -9.62 14.75
CA VAL A 150 30.35 -9.44 14.20
C VAL A 150 29.53 -10.72 14.34
N LEU A 151 30.09 -11.90 14.08
CA LEU A 151 29.39 -13.18 14.30
C LEU A 151 29.04 -13.41 15.78
N ASP A 152 29.98 -13.17 16.70
CA ASP A 152 29.78 -13.33 18.15
C ASP A 152 28.68 -12.42 18.69
N ASN A 153 28.53 -11.21 18.14
CA ASN A 153 27.50 -10.26 18.54
C ASN A 153 26.16 -10.52 17.83
N LEU A 154 26.20 -10.94 16.56
CA LEU A 154 25.04 -11.32 15.78
C LEU A 154 24.33 -12.53 16.38
N GLN A 155 25.07 -13.55 16.84
CA GLN A 155 24.51 -14.71 17.54
C GLN A 155 23.70 -14.29 18.77
N LYS A 156 24.25 -13.41 19.61
CA LYS A 156 23.59 -12.92 20.83
C LYS A 156 22.34 -12.10 20.49
N ALA A 157 22.49 -11.15 19.57
CA ALA A 157 21.39 -10.27 19.15
C ALA A 157 20.24 -11.05 18.48
N LEU A 158 20.52 -12.10 17.70
CA LEU A 158 19.51 -12.98 17.13
C LEU A 158 18.77 -13.78 18.22
N ALA A 159 19.49 -14.37 19.17
CA ALA A 159 18.89 -15.14 20.26
C ALA A 159 18.00 -14.28 21.18
N GLU A 160 18.41 -13.03 21.44
CA GLU A 160 17.64 -12.06 22.23
C GLU A 160 16.45 -11.47 21.44
N TYR A 161 16.65 -11.15 20.15
CA TYR A 161 15.59 -10.64 19.27
C TYR A 161 14.48 -11.68 19.05
N GLN A 162 14.83 -12.96 18.91
CA GLN A 162 13.85 -14.04 18.74
C GLN A 162 12.89 -14.17 19.95
N GLN A 163 13.37 -13.85 21.15
CA GLN A 163 12.57 -13.92 22.38
C GLN A 163 11.79 -12.63 22.66
N SER A 164 12.45 -11.47 22.50
CA SER A 164 11.88 -10.16 22.86
C SER A 164 11.12 -9.47 21.73
N GLN A 165 11.45 -9.78 20.48
CA GLN A 165 11.02 -9.11 19.25
C GLN A 165 11.22 -7.58 19.27
N ASP A 166 12.16 -7.07 20.08
CA ASP A 166 12.41 -5.63 20.21
C ASP A 166 12.96 -5.02 18.89
N PRO A 167 12.30 -4.00 18.32
CA PRO A 167 12.79 -3.28 17.15
C PRO A 167 14.23 -2.75 17.27
N ARG A 168 14.70 -2.43 18.47
CA ARG A 168 16.08 -1.98 18.72
C ARG A 168 17.10 -3.06 18.37
N LEU A 169 16.82 -4.31 18.77
CA LEU A 169 17.64 -5.46 18.42
C LEU A 169 17.51 -5.80 16.93
N ALA A 170 16.33 -5.63 16.32
CA ALA A 170 16.16 -5.80 14.88
C ALA A 170 17.10 -4.90 14.07
N SER A 171 17.24 -3.61 14.43
CA SER A 171 18.22 -2.71 13.79
C SER A 171 19.66 -3.13 14.06
N THR A 172 20.00 -3.57 15.28
CA THR A 172 21.36 -4.06 15.60
C THR A 172 21.73 -5.31 14.80
N VAL A 173 20.80 -6.25 14.65
CA VAL A 173 20.93 -7.40 13.74
C VAL A 173 21.11 -6.92 12.30
N GLN A 174 20.29 -5.96 11.84
CA GLN A 174 20.36 -5.44 10.48
C GLN A 174 21.70 -4.77 10.16
N ASP A 175 22.25 -3.96 11.05
CA ASP A 175 23.56 -3.31 10.86
C ASP A 175 24.68 -4.34 10.70
N MET A 176 24.60 -5.47 11.41
CA MET A 176 25.54 -6.59 11.27
C MET A 176 25.32 -7.40 9.99
N LEU A 177 24.07 -7.64 9.58
CA LEU A 177 23.74 -8.29 8.30
C LEU A 177 24.18 -7.45 7.11
N ASP A 178 23.96 -6.14 7.14
CA ASP A 178 24.34 -5.20 6.09
C ASP A 178 25.87 -5.10 5.97
N TRP A 179 26.61 -5.14 7.09
CA TRP A 179 28.08 -5.22 7.06
C TRP A 179 28.58 -6.53 6.43
N LEU A 180 27.98 -7.67 6.80
CA LEU A 180 28.28 -8.98 6.19
C LEU A 180 27.92 -9.03 4.70
N GLU A 181 26.84 -8.35 4.29
CA GLU A 181 26.41 -8.23 2.90
C GLU A 181 27.37 -7.38 2.07
N LEU A 182 27.78 -6.22 2.60
CA LEU A 182 28.75 -5.31 1.98
C LEU A 182 30.10 -6.01 1.74
N ALA A 183 30.57 -6.78 2.73
CA ALA A 183 31.81 -7.56 2.69
C ALA A 183 31.71 -8.90 1.93
N GLY A 184 30.53 -9.27 1.41
CA GLY A 184 30.30 -10.51 0.69
C GLY A 184 30.49 -11.78 1.53
N GLN A 185 30.30 -11.70 2.85
CA GLN A 185 30.54 -12.77 3.81
C GLN A 185 29.26 -13.55 4.18
N ALA A 186 29.48 -14.70 4.84
CA ALA A 186 28.48 -15.51 5.53
C ALA A 186 27.12 -15.69 4.79
N PRO A 187 27.08 -16.03 3.49
CA PRO A 187 25.85 -16.04 2.71
C PRO A 187 24.80 -17.03 3.23
N ARG A 188 25.24 -18.19 3.77
CA ARG A 188 24.34 -19.19 4.37
C ARG A 188 23.66 -18.68 5.64
N LEU A 189 24.42 -18.03 6.54
CA LEU A 189 23.87 -17.41 7.74
C LEU A 189 22.89 -16.27 7.39
N ARG A 190 23.28 -15.39 6.46
CA ARG A 190 22.39 -14.32 5.96
C ARG A 190 21.11 -14.86 5.34
N ALA A 191 21.17 -15.97 4.60
CA ALA A 191 19.99 -16.64 4.06
C ALA A 191 19.09 -17.19 5.18
N ALA A 192 19.64 -17.92 6.15
CA ALA A 192 18.88 -18.49 7.27
C ALA A 192 18.24 -17.42 8.18
N VAL A 193 18.93 -16.30 8.43
CA VAL A 193 18.36 -15.16 9.17
C VAL A 193 17.23 -14.51 8.39
N ARG A 194 17.36 -14.34 7.07
CA ARG A 194 16.23 -13.89 6.22
C ARG A 194 15.08 -14.89 6.29
N GLU A 195 15.31 -16.19 6.09
CA GLU A 195 14.27 -17.22 6.11
C GLU A 195 13.45 -17.26 7.41
N ALA A 196 14.10 -17.17 8.57
CA ALA A 196 13.42 -17.13 9.86
C ALA A 196 12.59 -15.83 10.08
N PHE A 197 13.12 -14.69 9.64
CA PHE A 197 12.56 -13.36 9.92
C PHE A 197 12.03 -12.65 8.66
N THR A 198 11.44 -13.38 7.71
CA THR A 198 10.78 -12.80 6.50
C THR A 198 9.30 -13.23 6.42
N GLN A 199 8.67 -13.49 7.58
CA GLN A 199 7.23 -13.79 7.60
C GLN A 199 6.40 -12.54 7.23
N PRO A 200 5.26 -12.68 6.52
CA PRO A 200 4.37 -11.57 6.20
C PRO A 200 3.96 -10.77 7.44
N ASN A 201 3.88 -9.45 7.31
CA ASN A 201 3.66 -8.52 8.42
C ASN A 201 2.36 -7.69 8.32
N VAL A 202 1.52 -7.95 7.32
CA VAL A 202 0.09 -7.57 7.34
C VAL A 202 -0.79 -8.71 6.81
N PHE A 203 -1.92 -8.92 7.47
CA PHE A 203 -3.05 -9.69 6.97
C PHE A 203 -4.31 -8.83 7.12
N VAL A 204 -5.15 -8.79 6.09
CA VAL A 204 -6.45 -8.13 6.10
C VAL A 204 -7.48 -9.13 5.58
N ARG A 205 -8.70 -9.06 6.08
CA ARG A 205 -9.86 -9.84 5.63
C ARG A 205 -11.08 -8.91 5.61
N VAL A 206 -12.02 -9.14 4.71
CA VAL A 206 -13.09 -8.21 4.29
C VAL A 206 -14.19 -9.07 3.67
N ARG A 207 -15.39 -9.02 4.24
CA ARG A 207 -16.50 -9.88 3.79
C ARG A 207 -17.13 -9.36 2.50
N GLU A 208 -17.61 -10.26 1.64
CA GLU A 208 -18.37 -9.91 0.43
C GLU A 208 -19.52 -8.95 0.76
N ASP A 209 -20.30 -9.24 1.81
CA ASP A 209 -21.51 -8.47 2.13
C ASP A 209 -21.22 -7.00 2.53
N PHE A 210 -19.98 -6.69 2.93
CA PHE A 210 -19.52 -5.30 3.06
C PHE A 210 -19.24 -4.67 1.70
N LEU A 211 -18.48 -5.37 0.84
CA LEU A 211 -18.12 -4.90 -0.51
C LEU A 211 -19.37 -4.68 -1.36
N ALA A 212 -20.28 -5.65 -1.42
CA ALA A 212 -21.55 -5.57 -2.13
C ALA A 212 -22.38 -4.35 -1.69
N SER A 213 -22.40 -4.02 -0.40
CA SER A 213 -23.16 -2.88 0.14
C SER A 213 -22.67 -1.50 -0.32
N ALA A 214 -21.42 -1.38 -0.77
CA ALA A 214 -20.90 -0.16 -1.38
C ALA A 214 -21.31 0.01 -2.86
N PHE A 215 -21.55 -1.10 -3.56
CA PHE A 215 -21.84 -1.11 -5.00
C PHE A 215 -23.33 -1.23 -5.33
N ALA A 216 -24.14 -1.67 -4.37
CA ALA A 216 -25.60 -1.74 -4.43
C ALA A 216 -26.21 -0.44 -5.01
N GLU A 217 -26.95 -0.57 -6.12
CA GLU A 217 -27.63 0.54 -6.77
C GLU A 217 -28.80 0.03 -7.62
N PRO A 218 -30.03 0.57 -7.44
CA PRO A 218 -31.12 0.30 -8.36
C PRO A 218 -30.80 0.84 -9.75
N VAL A 219 -31.16 0.08 -10.76
CA VAL A 219 -31.16 0.51 -12.17
C VAL A 219 -32.60 0.79 -12.54
N ASP A 220 -32.91 2.06 -12.84
CA ASP A 220 -34.17 2.50 -13.42
C ASP A 220 -33.85 3.46 -14.56
N VAL A 221 -34.10 3.03 -15.81
CA VAL A 221 -33.79 3.83 -17.00
C VAL A 221 -34.84 3.63 -18.09
N THR A 222 -35.44 4.73 -18.56
CA THR A 222 -36.21 4.75 -19.82
C THR A 222 -35.30 5.16 -20.99
N GLU A 223 -35.37 4.44 -22.10
CA GLU A 223 -34.66 4.74 -23.34
C GLU A 223 -35.51 4.42 -24.58
N ASP A 224 -35.32 5.16 -25.67
CA ASP A 224 -36.04 4.89 -26.93
C ASP A 224 -35.48 3.63 -27.62
N VAL A 225 -36.36 2.76 -28.10
CA VAL A 225 -36.02 1.56 -28.87
C VAL A 225 -36.14 1.86 -30.36
N ARG A 226 -35.07 1.58 -31.13
CA ARG A 226 -35.09 1.64 -32.59
C ARG A 226 -34.13 0.59 -33.19
N GLU A 227 -34.67 -0.47 -33.77
CA GLU A 227 -33.88 -1.61 -34.25
C GLU A 227 -34.51 -2.30 -35.48
N ILE A 228 -33.69 -2.98 -36.30
CA ILE A 228 -34.19 -3.79 -37.43
C ILE A 228 -34.25 -5.28 -37.05
N ILE A 229 -35.41 -5.81 -36.65
CA ILE A 229 -35.58 -7.21 -36.22
C ILE A 229 -36.13 -8.05 -37.39
N LEU A 230 -35.35 -9.02 -37.88
CA LEU A 230 -35.67 -9.84 -39.06
C LEU A 230 -36.12 -9.04 -40.30
N GLY A 231 -35.62 -7.81 -40.48
CA GLY A 231 -35.99 -6.88 -41.56
C GLY A 231 -37.16 -5.95 -41.24
N THR A 232 -37.82 -6.08 -40.09
CA THR A 232 -38.86 -5.17 -39.57
C THR A 232 -38.20 -3.98 -38.86
N ASP A 233 -38.59 -2.74 -39.17
CA ASP A 233 -38.15 -1.55 -38.42
C ASP A 233 -39.00 -1.42 -37.16
N VAL A 234 -38.43 -1.76 -36.00
CA VAL A 234 -39.10 -1.79 -34.69
C VAL A 234 -38.76 -0.52 -33.92
N ARG A 235 -39.79 0.24 -33.52
CA ARG A 235 -39.65 1.53 -32.84
C ARG A 235 -40.56 1.60 -31.61
N GLY A 236 -40.09 2.20 -30.53
CA GLY A 236 -40.88 2.33 -29.31
C GLY A 236 -40.06 2.81 -28.12
N LYS A 237 -40.43 2.38 -26.92
CA LYS A 237 -39.70 2.69 -25.68
C LYS A 237 -39.39 1.41 -24.92
N GLY A 238 -38.21 1.41 -24.28
CA GLY A 238 -37.77 0.40 -23.33
C GLY A 238 -37.60 1.02 -21.94
N HIS A 239 -37.98 0.28 -20.92
CA HIS A 239 -37.80 0.62 -19.52
C HIS A 239 -37.00 -0.51 -18.85
N ILE A 240 -35.81 -0.19 -18.39
CA ILE A 240 -34.88 -1.11 -17.74
C ILE A 240 -35.05 -0.95 -16.23
N VAL A 241 -35.51 -2.01 -15.56
CA VAL A 241 -35.62 -2.07 -14.09
C VAL A 241 -34.74 -3.20 -13.57
N GLY A 242 -33.90 -2.93 -12.58
CA GLY A 242 -32.97 -3.93 -12.04
C GLY A 242 -32.17 -3.45 -10.84
N GLN A 243 -31.13 -4.22 -10.50
CA GLN A 243 -30.16 -3.93 -9.45
C GLN A 243 -28.75 -4.19 -9.97
N ARG A 244 -27.79 -3.36 -9.55
CA ARG A 244 -26.36 -3.64 -9.64
C ARG A 244 -25.84 -4.11 -8.28
N SER A 245 -25.08 -5.21 -8.29
CA SER A 245 -24.34 -5.76 -7.16
C SER A 245 -22.85 -5.88 -7.50
N LEU A 246 -22.06 -6.32 -6.51
CA LEU A 246 -20.69 -6.78 -6.68
C LEU A 246 -20.62 -8.17 -6.03
N GLU A 247 -20.24 -9.18 -6.81
CA GLU A 247 -20.02 -10.57 -6.38
C GLU A 247 -18.49 -10.80 -6.29
N LEU A 248 -18.02 -11.58 -5.32
CA LEU A 248 -16.65 -12.13 -5.36
C LEU A 248 -16.58 -13.35 -6.30
N VAL A 249 -15.40 -13.62 -6.84
CA VAL A 249 -15.16 -14.79 -7.70
C VAL A 249 -13.94 -15.53 -7.18
N PRO A 250 -14.01 -16.84 -6.88
CA PRO A 250 -12.87 -17.59 -6.37
C PRO A 250 -11.60 -17.51 -7.22
N SER A 251 -10.48 -17.11 -6.62
CA SER A 251 -9.13 -17.12 -7.19
C SER A 251 -8.09 -17.33 -6.08
N VAL A 252 -7.02 -18.05 -6.39
CA VAL A 252 -5.91 -18.33 -5.46
C VAL A 252 -4.64 -17.53 -5.78
N ASP A 253 -4.72 -16.57 -6.70
CA ASP A 253 -3.56 -15.89 -7.30
C ASP A 253 -3.75 -14.38 -7.54
N ARG A 254 -4.99 -13.91 -7.61
CA ARG A 254 -5.36 -12.50 -7.78
C ARG A 254 -6.67 -12.16 -7.07
N ALA A 255 -7.01 -10.89 -7.06
CA ALA A 255 -8.38 -10.46 -6.81
C ALA A 255 -9.24 -10.74 -8.04
N LEU A 256 -10.40 -11.36 -7.88
CA LEU A 256 -11.46 -11.33 -8.88
C LEU A 256 -12.78 -10.87 -8.26
N LEU A 257 -13.38 -9.84 -8.85
CA LEU A 257 -14.68 -9.30 -8.48
C LEU A 257 -15.54 -9.18 -9.73
N SER A 258 -16.81 -9.59 -9.65
CA SER A 258 -17.78 -9.44 -10.73
C SER A 258 -18.71 -8.27 -10.43
N ILE A 259 -18.70 -7.23 -11.27
CA ILE A 259 -19.78 -6.23 -11.26
C ILE A 259 -20.95 -6.87 -11.99
N VAL A 260 -22.06 -7.10 -11.28
CA VAL A 260 -23.22 -7.82 -11.81
C VAL A 260 -24.42 -6.89 -11.89
N VAL A 261 -25.14 -6.95 -13.01
CA VAL A 261 -26.40 -6.22 -13.22
C VAL A 261 -27.48 -7.23 -13.61
N GLN A 262 -28.51 -7.34 -12.78
CA GLN A 262 -29.66 -8.21 -13.01
C GLN A 262 -30.92 -7.35 -13.13
N GLY A 263 -31.79 -7.65 -14.10
CA GLY A 263 -33.00 -6.87 -14.31
C GLY A 263 -33.83 -7.35 -15.49
N THR A 264 -34.89 -6.59 -15.79
CA THR A 264 -35.79 -6.82 -16.92
C THR A 264 -35.91 -5.55 -17.74
N ILE A 265 -35.84 -5.70 -19.07
CA ILE A 265 -36.23 -4.64 -20.01
C ILE A 265 -37.68 -4.89 -20.41
N HIS A 266 -38.59 -4.05 -19.95
CA HIS A 266 -39.97 -3.99 -20.45
C HIS A 266 -40.00 -3.07 -21.66
N SER A 267 -40.73 -3.39 -22.74
CA SER A 267 -40.75 -2.57 -23.96
C SER A 267 -42.13 -2.55 -24.62
N ASP A 268 -42.62 -1.34 -24.94
CA ASP A 268 -43.77 -1.11 -25.80
C ASP A 268 -43.25 -0.68 -27.18
N THR A 269 -43.49 -1.47 -28.23
CA THR A 269 -42.95 -1.21 -29.58
C THR A 269 -43.92 -1.49 -30.73
N VAL A 270 -43.71 -0.78 -31.84
CA VAL A 270 -44.39 -0.96 -33.13
C VAL A 270 -43.36 -1.38 -34.19
N GLY A 271 -43.55 -2.55 -34.78
CA GLY A 271 -42.74 -3.07 -35.88
C GLY A 271 -43.37 -2.79 -37.24
N PHE A 272 -42.67 -2.08 -38.12
CA PHE A 272 -43.10 -1.73 -39.46
C PHE A 272 -42.48 -2.69 -40.50
N ASN A 273 -43.30 -3.42 -41.27
CA ASN A 273 -42.84 -4.33 -42.32
C ASN A 273 -43.77 -4.28 -43.55
N GLY A 274 -43.35 -3.54 -44.57
CA GLY A 274 -44.16 -3.29 -45.77
C GLY A 274 -45.48 -2.57 -45.40
N PRO A 275 -46.66 -3.14 -45.72
CA PRO A 275 -47.94 -2.56 -45.33
C PRO A 275 -48.33 -2.86 -43.87
N ALA A 276 -47.64 -3.75 -43.16
CA ALA A 276 -48.07 -4.21 -41.83
C ALA A 276 -47.41 -3.41 -40.69
N ARG A 277 -48.19 -3.17 -39.62
CA ARG A 277 -47.69 -2.68 -38.32
C ARG A 277 -47.98 -3.70 -37.24
N ILE A 278 -46.96 -4.08 -36.47
CA ILE A 278 -47.05 -5.10 -35.42
C ILE A 278 -46.89 -4.39 -34.08
N TYR A 279 -47.97 -4.31 -33.30
CA TYR A 279 -47.97 -3.74 -31.96
C TYR A 279 -47.60 -4.84 -30.96
N SER A 280 -46.54 -4.61 -30.19
CA SER A 280 -46.02 -5.63 -29.27
C SER A 280 -45.54 -5.05 -27.95
N ARG A 281 -45.81 -5.82 -26.89
CA ARG A 281 -45.11 -5.71 -25.61
C ARG A 281 -44.03 -6.76 -25.55
N SER A 282 -42.95 -6.50 -24.81
CA SER A 282 -41.90 -7.48 -24.62
C SER A 282 -41.24 -7.31 -23.25
N GLU A 283 -40.92 -8.43 -22.63
CA GLU A 283 -40.14 -8.51 -21.41
C GLU A 283 -38.85 -9.26 -21.70
N THR A 284 -37.71 -8.66 -21.37
CA THR A 284 -36.39 -9.26 -21.57
C THR A 284 -35.65 -9.24 -20.24
N PRO A 285 -35.86 -10.25 -19.36
CA PRO A 285 -34.94 -10.53 -18.27
C PRO A 285 -33.51 -10.72 -18.81
N PHE A 286 -32.54 -10.18 -18.09
CA PHE A 286 -31.13 -10.26 -18.43
C PHE A 286 -30.25 -10.36 -17.17
N THR A 287 -29.05 -10.89 -17.36
CA THR A 287 -27.96 -10.80 -16.38
C THR A 287 -26.69 -10.43 -17.14
N ALA A 288 -26.07 -9.31 -16.75
CA ALA A 288 -24.78 -8.88 -17.25
C ALA A 288 -23.71 -8.97 -16.17
N ARG A 289 -22.51 -9.36 -16.55
CA ARG A 289 -21.33 -9.48 -15.69
C ARG A 289 -20.14 -8.79 -16.32
N LYS A 290 -19.38 -8.03 -15.52
CA LYS A 290 -18.08 -7.48 -15.90
C LYS A 290 -17.04 -7.90 -14.87
N LEU A 291 -16.09 -8.72 -15.30
CA LEU A 291 -15.01 -9.20 -14.45
C LEU A 291 -13.94 -8.12 -14.27
N VAL A 292 -13.60 -7.83 -13.02
CA VAL A 292 -12.53 -6.91 -12.61
C VAL A 292 -11.49 -7.71 -11.85
N SER A 293 -10.25 -7.59 -12.29
CA SER A 293 -9.08 -8.19 -11.67
C SER A 293 -8.23 -7.11 -11.00
N PHE A 294 -7.71 -7.40 -9.82
CA PHE A 294 -6.71 -6.56 -9.16
C PHE A 294 -5.51 -7.42 -8.75
N THR A 295 -4.32 -6.89 -8.97
CA THR A 295 -3.03 -7.57 -8.84
C THR A 295 -1.98 -6.62 -8.28
N PRO A 296 -0.80 -7.12 -7.85
CA PRO A 296 0.36 -6.30 -7.54
C PRO A 296 0.79 -5.29 -8.62
N ASP A 297 0.41 -5.52 -9.87
CA ASP A 297 0.76 -4.65 -10.99
C ASP A 297 -0.36 -3.67 -11.38
N GLY A 298 -1.58 -3.85 -10.88
CA GLY A 298 -2.67 -2.88 -11.00
C GLY A 298 -4.07 -3.48 -11.12
N VAL A 299 -5.02 -2.64 -11.53
CA VAL A 299 -6.39 -3.06 -11.90
C VAL A 299 -6.42 -3.38 -13.39
N SER A 300 -7.05 -4.51 -13.75
CA SER A 300 -7.42 -4.87 -15.12
C SER A 300 -8.89 -5.32 -15.16
N PHE A 301 -9.52 -5.31 -16.32
CA PHE A 301 -10.92 -5.71 -16.46
C PHE A 301 -11.21 -6.20 -17.87
N GLU A 302 -12.16 -7.13 -17.97
CA GLU A 302 -12.62 -7.69 -19.24
C GLU A 302 -13.82 -6.90 -19.79
N PRO A 303 -14.16 -7.00 -21.09
CA PRO A 303 -15.44 -6.50 -21.60
C PRO A 303 -16.62 -7.09 -20.84
N ALA A 304 -17.72 -6.34 -20.73
CA ALA A 304 -18.94 -6.86 -20.14
C ALA A 304 -19.53 -7.97 -21.03
N THR A 305 -20.09 -8.99 -20.38
CA THR A 305 -20.83 -10.09 -21.01
C THR A 305 -22.28 -10.06 -20.53
N CYS A 306 -23.23 -10.43 -21.39
CA CYS A 306 -24.64 -10.52 -21.01
C CYS A 306 -25.32 -11.77 -21.56
N SER A 307 -26.24 -12.32 -20.77
CA SER A 307 -27.21 -13.33 -21.18
C SER A 307 -28.61 -12.74 -20.99
N ALA A 308 -29.46 -12.82 -22.02
CA ALA A 308 -30.84 -12.33 -21.96
C ALA A 308 -31.82 -13.28 -22.66
N THR A 309 -33.11 -13.18 -22.31
CA THR A 309 -34.17 -13.97 -22.95
C THR A 309 -35.42 -13.12 -23.14
N THR A 310 -35.72 -12.72 -24.38
CA THR A 310 -36.92 -11.95 -24.71
C THR A 310 -38.16 -12.84 -24.83
N HIS A 311 -39.24 -12.45 -24.14
CA HIS A 311 -40.59 -12.93 -24.39
C HIS A 311 -41.42 -11.75 -24.91
N SER A 312 -42.14 -11.96 -26.01
CA SER A 312 -42.98 -10.95 -26.64
C SER A 312 -44.46 -11.33 -26.57
N ASP A 313 -45.33 -10.33 -26.44
CA ASP A 313 -46.77 -10.48 -26.58
C ASP A 313 -47.31 -9.52 -27.65
N ILE A 314 -47.91 -10.10 -28.70
CA ILE A 314 -48.36 -9.37 -29.89
C ILE A 314 -49.76 -8.86 -29.61
N GLN A 315 -49.86 -7.56 -29.30
CA GLN A 315 -51.12 -6.92 -28.92
C GLN A 315 -52.06 -6.79 -30.12
N ASP A 316 -51.52 -6.41 -31.29
CA ASP A 316 -52.28 -6.20 -32.52
C ASP A 316 -51.38 -6.27 -33.77
N VAL A 317 -51.96 -6.51 -34.95
CA VAL A 317 -51.29 -6.43 -36.25
C VAL A 317 -52.19 -5.73 -37.29
N ASP A 318 -51.97 -4.44 -37.52
CA ASP A 318 -52.69 -3.67 -38.55
C ASP A 318 -52.06 -3.81 -39.94
N VAL A 319 -52.83 -3.47 -40.98
CA VAL A 319 -52.31 -3.28 -42.34
C VAL A 319 -52.83 -1.98 -42.96
N THR A 320 -51.92 -1.16 -43.51
CA THR A 320 -52.22 0.15 -44.11
C THR A 320 -53.13 0.11 -45.34
N CYS A 321 -53.40 -1.09 -45.88
CA CYS A 321 -54.31 -1.33 -47.00
C CYS A 321 -55.72 -1.77 -46.58
N ASN A 322 -56.04 -1.81 -45.27
CA ASN A 322 -57.34 -2.16 -44.70
C ASN A 322 -57.95 -3.46 -45.29
N SER A 323 -57.12 -4.47 -45.56
CA SER A 323 -57.53 -5.70 -46.23
C SER A 323 -57.37 -6.90 -45.30
N ALA A 324 -58.50 -7.43 -44.81
CA ALA A 324 -58.54 -8.58 -43.90
C ALA A 324 -57.81 -9.84 -44.46
N CYS A 325 -57.67 -9.97 -45.78
CA CYS A 325 -56.86 -11.03 -46.38
C CYS A 325 -55.36 -10.83 -46.16
N VAL A 326 -54.86 -9.59 -46.29
CA VAL A 326 -53.45 -9.24 -46.04
C VAL A 326 -53.15 -9.26 -44.55
N GLU A 327 -54.07 -8.75 -43.73
CA GLU A 327 -54.02 -8.76 -42.27
C GLU A 327 -53.90 -10.19 -41.71
N ARG A 328 -54.76 -11.12 -42.14
CA ARG A 328 -54.68 -12.53 -41.75
C ARG A 328 -53.38 -13.21 -42.19
N ILE A 329 -52.76 -12.76 -43.28
CA ILE A 329 -51.43 -13.21 -43.70
C ILE A 329 -50.34 -12.60 -42.80
N ALA A 330 -50.47 -11.32 -42.42
CA ALA A 330 -49.55 -10.64 -41.51
C ALA A 330 -49.56 -11.28 -40.11
N TRP A 331 -50.73 -11.53 -39.52
CA TRP A 331 -50.89 -12.27 -38.26
C TRP A 331 -50.21 -13.64 -38.32
N ARG A 332 -50.53 -14.46 -39.34
CA ARG A 332 -49.95 -15.80 -39.52
C ARG A 332 -48.42 -15.75 -39.69
N ARG A 333 -47.91 -14.76 -40.41
CA ARG A 333 -46.46 -14.57 -40.62
C ARG A 333 -45.76 -14.13 -39.33
N THR A 334 -46.34 -13.19 -38.59
CA THR A 334 -45.80 -12.66 -37.33
C THR A 334 -45.67 -13.78 -36.30
N PHE A 335 -46.74 -14.55 -36.05
CA PHE A 335 -46.67 -15.71 -35.15
C PHE A 335 -45.66 -16.78 -35.62
N LYS A 336 -45.55 -17.05 -36.93
CA LYS A 336 -44.54 -17.98 -37.47
C LYS A 336 -43.09 -17.49 -37.27
N GLN A 337 -42.87 -16.17 -37.21
CA GLN A 337 -41.53 -15.59 -37.03
C GLN A 337 -41.21 -15.23 -35.56
N LYS A 338 -42.19 -15.31 -34.64
CA LYS A 338 -42.11 -14.88 -33.23
C LYS A 338 -40.80 -15.32 -32.54
N SER A 339 -40.55 -16.62 -32.41
CA SER A 339 -39.38 -17.12 -31.65
C SER A 339 -38.03 -16.75 -32.29
N ALA A 340 -37.97 -16.53 -33.60
CA ALA A 340 -36.76 -16.04 -34.27
C ALA A 340 -36.58 -14.52 -34.06
N ALA A 341 -37.67 -13.76 -33.93
CA ALA A 341 -37.63 -12.34 -33.58
C ALA A 341 -37.24 -12.14 -32.12
N GLU A 342 -37.74 -12.99 -31.22
CA GLU A 342 -37.38 -13.03 -29.80
C GLU A 342 -35.90 -13.38 -29.59
N TRP A 343 -35.36 -14.34 -30.35
CA TRP A 343 -33.92 -14.64 -30.33
C TRP A 343 -33.06 -13.46 -30.82
N GLU A 344 -33.41 -12.81 -31.93
CA GLU A 344 -32.67 -11.64 -32.43
C GLU A 344 -32.80 -10.43 -31.48
N ALA A 345 -33.96 -10.27 -30.82
CA ALA A 345 -34.17 -9.26 -29.78
C ALA A 345 -33.27 -9.51 -28.56
N ALA A 346 -33.24 -10.74 -28.04
CA ALA A 346 -32.37 -11.13 -26.93
C ALA A 346 -30.89 -10.87 -27.25
N ARG A 347 -30.42 -11.34 -28.41
CA ARG A 347 -29.04 -11.10 -28.89
C ARG A 347 -28.71 -9.62 -29.06
N LYS A 348 -29.69 -8.71 -29.19
CA LYS A 348 -29.46 -7.26 -29.22
C LYS A 348 -29.57 -6.59 -27.86
N ALA A 349 -30.48 -7.06 -27.00
CA ALA A 349 -30.54 -6.65 -25.60
C ALA A 349 -29.20 -6.92 -24.91
N GLU A 350 -28.64 -8.13 -25.06
CA GLU A 350 -27.29 -8.48 -24.59
C GLU A 350 -26.24 -7.46 -25.07
N ARG A 351 -26.07 -7.34 -26.39
CA ARG A 351 -25.13 -6.37 -27.00
C ARG A 351 -25.42 -4.91 -26.65
N ARG A 352 -26.61 -4.56 -26.15
CA ARG A 352 -26.93 -3.20 -25.67
C ARG A 352 -26.49 -3.03 -24.21
N VAL A 353 -26.83 -3.99 -23.35
CA VAL A 353 -26.46 -3.99 -21.93
C VAL A 353 -24.95 -4.11 -21.76
N GLU A 354 -24.26 -4.98 -22.52
CA GLU A 354 -22.79 -5.11 -22.51
C GLU A 354 -22.11 -3.74 -22.74
N ARG A 355 -22.41 -3.11 -23.88
CA ARG A 355 -21.88 -1.77 -24.23
C ARG A 355 -22.28 -0.69 -23.21
N ARG A 356 -23.40 -0.85 -22.52
CA ARG A 356 -23.83 0.08 -21.46
C ARG A 356 -23.00 -0.10 -20.19
N VAL A 357 -22.85 -1.32 -19.70
CA VAL A 357 -22.03 -1.65 -18.53
C VAL A 357 -20.57 -1.23 -18.76
N ASP A 358 -20.01 -1.51 -19.94
CA ASP A 358 -18.66 -1.04 -20.28
C ASP A 358 -18.55 0.50 -20.31
N LYS A 359 -19.52 1.20 -20.93
CA LYS A 359 -19.53 2.67 -21.00
C LYS A 359 -19.65 3.33 -19.62
N GLU A 360 -20.39 2.73 -18.69
CA GLU A 360 -20.59 3.27 -17.34
C GLU A 360 -19.45 2.88 -16.38
N ALA A 361 -18.86 1.69 -16.53
CA ALA A 361 -17.82 1.16 -15.64
C ALA A 361 -16.38 1.50 -16.06
N ASN A 362 -16.01 1.37 -17.35
CA ASN A 362 -14.61 1.54 -17.79
C ASN A 362 -14.00 2.89 -17.34
N PRO A 363 -14.68 4.06 -17.50
CA PRO A 363 -14.11 5.36 -17.10
C PRO A 363 -13.96 5.56 -15.59
N GLN A 364 -14.45 4.62 -14.77
CA GLN A 364 -14.27 4.59 -13.31
C GLN A 364 -13.12 3.64 -12.95
N LEU A 365 -13.07 2.46 -13.58
CA LEU A 365 -12.01 1.47 -13.41
C LEU A 365 -10.65 2.00 -13.92
N GLU A 366 -10.63 2.71 -15.05
CA GLU A 366 -9.46 3.40 -15.58
C GLU A 366 -8.90 4.42 -14.56
N LYS A 367 -9.76 5.27 -14.00
CA LYS A 367 -9.37 6.26 -12.98
C LYS A 367 -8.92 5.61 -11.66
N ALA A 368 -9.45 4.44 -11.33
CA ALA A 368 -8.98 3.65 -10.19
C ALA A 368 -7.57 3.08 -10.46
N ALA A 369 -7.34 2.54 -11.67
CA ALA A 369 -6.03 2.06 -12.11
C ALA A 369 -4.98 3.20 -12.13
N GLU A 370 -5.28 4.33 -12.77
CA GLU A 370 -4.43 5.52 -12.79
C GLU A 370 -4.10 6.04 -11.39
N ARG A 371 -5.10 6.13 -10.51
CA ARG A 371 -4.91 6.56 -9.12
C ARG A 371 -3.99 5.59 -8.39
N TYR A 372 -4.22 4.29 -8.54
CA TYR A 372 -3.39 3.25 -7.93
C TYR A 372 -1.92 3.34 -8.40
N GLN A 373 -1.68 3.43 -9.72
CA GLN A 373 -0.32 3.57 -10.26
C GLN A 373 0.36 4.83 -9.72
N ASN A 374 -0.29 5.99 -9.85
CA ASN A 374 0.35 7.29 -9.61
C ASN A 374 0.41 7.71 -8.14
N ARG A 375 -0.45 7.15 -7.26
CA ARG A 375 -0.48 7.50 -5.82
C ARG A 375 0.03 6.41 -4.90
N VAL A 376 0.05 5.14 -5.32
CA VAL A 376 0.49 4.01 -4.48
C VAL A 376 1.72 3.33 -5.08
N ARG A 377 1.60 2.75 -6.30
CA ARG A 377 2.64 1.87 -6.85
C ARG A 377 3.93 2.59 -7.22
N GLN A 378 3.86 3.60 -8.09
CA GLN A 378 5.05 4.32 -8.56
C GLN A 378 5.81 5.05 -7.44
N PRO A 379 5.17 5.78 -6.50
CA PRO A 379 5.89 6.49 -5.44
C PRO A 379 6.66 5.58 -4.47
N LEU A 380 6.24 4.31 -4.34
CA LEU A 380 6.91 3.27 -3.57
C LEU A 380 8.02 2.58 -4.39
N LEU A 381 7.77 2.22 -5.66
CA LEU A 381 8.78 1.65 -6.57
C LEU A 381 9.97 2.61 -6.78
N ASP A 382 9.69 3.91 -6.94
CA ASP A 382 10.68 4.98 -7.06
C ASP A 382 11.61 5.11 -5.83
N ARG A 383 11.26 4.47 -4.70
CA ARG A 383 12.04 4.42 -3.45
C ARG A 383 12.48 3.00 -3.06
N GLY A 384 12.15 1.98 -3.84
CA GLY A 384 12.40 0.58 -3.48
C GLY A 384 11.57 0.05 -2.31
N LEU A 385 10.42 0.68 -2.01
CA LEU A 385 9.55 0.38 -0.85
C LEU A 385 8.24 -0.33 -1.22
N PHE A 386 8.08 -0.74 -2.49
CA PHE A 386 6.88 -1.46 -2.91
C PHE A 386 6.89 -2.86 -2.27
N PRO A 387 5.89 -3.22 -1.46
CA PRO A 387 5.92 -4.47 -0.70
C PRO A 387 5.70 -5.68 -1.60
N GLN A 388 6.12 -6.85 -1.12
CA GLN A 388 5.56 -8.10 -1.63
C GLN A 388 4.16 -8.26 -1.04
N TRP A 389 3.21 -8.68 -1.86
CA TRP A 389 1.84 -8.91 -1.45
C TRP A 389 1.20 -9.92 -2.40
N HIS A 390 0.30 -10.72 -1.85
CA HIS A 390 -0.34 -11.85 -2.50
C HIS A 390 -1.84 -11.67 -2.36
N LEU A 391 -2.57 -11.92 -3.46
CA LEU A 391 -4.00 -11.67 -3.61
C LEU A 391 -4.78 -12.97 -3.94
N SER A 392 -5.90 -13.25 -3.25
CA SER A 392 -6.83 -14.39 -3.43
C SER A 392 -8.26 -14.11 -2.91
N THR A 393 -9.29 -14.41 -3.68
CA THR A 393 -10.72 -14.31 -3.32
C THR A 393 -11.37 -15.68 -3.09
N SER A 394 -12.29 -15.78 -2.14
CA SER A 394 -13.31 -16.85 -2.07
C SER A 394 -14.68 -16.31 -2.50
N ASP A 395 -15.75 -17.10 -2.35
CA ASP A 395 -17.12 -16.60 -2.55
C ASP A 395 -17.50 -15.55 -1.47
N ASP A 396 -16.93 -15.67 -0.26
CA ASP A 396 -17.32 -14.92 0.93
C ASP A 396 -16.30 -13.86 1.41
N GLU A 397 -15.00 -13.96 1.03
CA GLU A 397 -13.94 -13.14 1.64
C GLU A 397 -12.84 -12.64 0.67
N LEU A 398 -12.42 -11.39 0.91
CA LEU A 398 -11.39 -10.61 0.22
C LEU A 398 -10.56 -9.80 1.28
N SER A 399 -9.29 -9.42 1.14
CA SER A 399 -8.31 -10.31 1.81
C SER A 399 -6.81 -9.82 2.02
N MET A 400 -6.41 -8.53 2.08
CA MET A 400 -5.00 -8.09 1.81
C MET A 400 -3.84 -8.81 2.60
N THR A 401 -2.99 -9.65 1.97
CA THR A 401 -1.75 -10.24 2.61
C THR A 401 -0.47 -9.55 2.13
N VAL A 402 0.38 -9.07 3.06
CA VAL A 402 1.55 -8.20 2.74
C VAL A 402 2.81 -8.55 3.54
N LEU A 403 3.97 -8.45 2.87
CA LEU A 403 5.32 -8.52 3.40
C LEU A 403 6.10 -7.25 3.01
N GLN A 404 6.40 -6.40 4.00
CA GLN A 404 7.18 -5.17 3.85
C GLN A 404 8.53 -5.28 4.56
N LEU A 405 9.63 -5.17 3.80
CA LEU A 405 11.02 -5.27 4.27
C LEU A 405 11.80 -3.94 4.14
N GLY A 406 11.22 -2.92 3.49
CA GLY A 406 11.92 -1.69 3.16
C GLY A 406 13.21 -1.99 2.37
N HIS A 407 14.31 -1.33 2.74
CA HIS A 407 15.60 -1.49 2.07
C HIS A 407 16.38 -2.78 2.43
N GLY A 408 15.85 -3.63 3.32
CA GLY A 408 16.50 -4.90 3.69
C GLY A 408 16.18 -5.47 5.06
N GLY A 409 15.35 -4.77 5.85
CA GLY A 409 14.97 -5.07 7.24
C GLY A 409 14.17 -6.36 7.43
N LEU A 410 13.98 -6.75 8.70
CA LEU A 410 13.33 -8.00 9.10
C LEU A 410 11.79 -7.88 9.07
N GLY A 411 11.12 -8.91 8.56
CA GLY A 411 9.67 -9.10 8.56
C GLY A 411 9.12 -9.47 9.95
N ALA A 412 8.01 -10.21 10.03
CA ALA A 412 7.55 -10.74 11.31
C ALA A 412 8.42 -11.95 11.74
N ALA A 413 8.56 -12.15 13.06
CA ALA A 413 9.32 -13.27 13.64
C ALA A 413 8.48 -14.55 13.82
N GLY A 414 7.21 -14.53 13.41
CA GLY A 414 6.27 -15.64 13.51
C GLY A 414 4.94 -15.30 12.84
N THR A 415 4.01 -16.25 12.87
CA THR A 415 2.64 -16.08 12.38
C THR A 415 1.85 -15.06 13.23
N PRO A 416 0.80 -14.43 12.67
CA PRO A 416 -0.11 -13.62 13.47
C PRO A 416 -0.83 -14.47 14.54
N PRO A 417 -1.25 -13.87 15.67
CA PRO A 417 -2.14 -14.51 16.64
C PRO A 417 -3.48 -14.89 16.01
N GLU A 418 -4.22 -15.80 16.65
CA GLU A 418 -5.56 -16.14 16.21
C GLU A 418 -6.54 -14.95 16.40
N MET A 419 -7.52 -14.86 15.50
CA MET A 419 -8.48 -13.76 15.40
C MET A 419 -9.89 -14.33 15.30
N THR A 420 -10.47 -14.57 16.47
CA THR A 420 -11.79 -15.19 16.67
C THR A 420 -12.95 -14.23 16.44
N GLU A 421 -12.67 -12.92 16.35
CA GLU A 421 -13.68 -11.88 16.25
C GLU A 421 -14.14 -11.68 14.78
N GLU A 422 -15.45 -11.66 14.56
CA GLU A 422 -16.06 -11.36 13.24
C GLU A 422 -16.34 -9.86 13.05
N GLY A 423 -16.30 -9.42 11.79
CA GLY A 423 -16.70 -8.07 11.37
C GLY A 423 -16.52 -7.87 9.87
N ALA A 424 -17.06 -6.77 9.33
CA ALA A 424 -16.96 -6.39 7.92
C ALA A 424 -15.51 -6.36 7.39
N ILE A 425 -14.55 -5.91 8.21
CA ILE A 425 -13.11 -5.94 7.95
C ILE A 425 -12.38 -6.46 9.19
N ARG A 426 -11.38 -7.31 9.01
CA ARG A 426 -10.44 -7.78 10.04
C ARG A 426 -9.02 -7.45 9.59
N LEU A 427 -8.16 -7.01 10.49
CA LEU A 427 -6.80 -6.53 10.22
C LEU A 427 -5.84 -7.06 11.29
N GLN A 428 -4.69 -7.56 10.86
CA GLN A 428 -3.57 -7.96 11.71
C GLN A 428 -2.31 -7.33 11.14
N VAL A 429 -1.63 -6.49 11.91
CA VAL A 429 -0.40 -5.82 11.46
C VAL A 429 0.71 -5.97 12.49
N HIS A 430 1.86 -6.49 12.07
CA HIS A 430 3.05 -6.57 12.90
C HIS A 430 3.81 -5.24 12.86
N HIS A 431 4.42 -4.85 13.98
CA HIS A 431 5.11 -3.56 14.09
C HIS A 431 6.22 -3.36 13.03
N THR A 432 6.81 -4.43 12.51
CA THR A 432 7.84 -4.33 11.46
C THR A 432 7.33 -3.78 10.14
N TRP A 433 6.03 -3.90 9.82
CA TRP A 433 5.46 -3.24 8.64
C TRP A 433 5.62 -1.72 8.70
N PHE A 434 5.28 -1.13 9.85
CA PHE A 434 5.49 0.30 10.11
C PHE A 434 6.97 0.64 10.10
N ASN A 435 7.79 -0.12 10.84
CA ASN A 435 9.19 0.23 11.07
C ASN A 435 10.01 0.15 9.78
N ASN A 436 9.81 -0.88 8.96
CA ASN A 436 10.52 -1.04 7.69
C ASN A 436 10.08 0.00 6.64
N LEU A 437 8.79 0.32 6.60
CA LEU A 437 8.27 1.35 5.69
C LEU A 437 8.75 2.76 6.09
N LEU A 438 8.73 3.08 7.39
CA LEU A 438 9.11 4.40 7.90
C LEU A 438 10.64 4.57 7.94
N GLU A 439 11.42 3.54 8.24
CA GLU A 439 12.88 3.56 8.04
C GLU A 439 13.22 3.72 6.56
N GLY A 440 12.55 2.97 5.68
CA GLY A 440 12.77 3.09 4.25
C GLY A 440 12.37 4.45 3.64
N PHE A 441 11.36 5.13 4.20
CA PHE A 441 10.86 6.40 3.68
C PHE A 441 11.47 7.64 4.34
N LEU A 442 11.90 7.57 5.62
CA LEU A 442 12.40 8.72 6.39
C LEU A 442 13.85 8.56 6.88
N GLY A 443 14.47 7.38 6.77
CA GLY A 443 15.80 7.10 7.32
C GLY A 443 16.86 8.09 6.85
N GLY A 444 17.43 8.85 7.78
CA GLY A 444 18.44 9.88 7.51
C GLY A 444 17.94 11.12 6.78
N MET A 445 16.66 11.23 6.43
CA MET A 445 16.13 12.35 5.64
C MET A 445 16.10 13.67 6.43
N ILE A 446 16.37 14.77 5.72
CA ILE A 446 16.19 16.14 6.19
C ILE A 446 14.82 16.63 5.70
N LEU A 447 13.85 16.69 6.62
CA LEU A 447 12.47 17.10 6.33
C LEU A 447 12.17 18.48 6.94
N LYS A 448 11.75 19.42 6.09
CA LYS A 448 11.28 20.76 6.48
C LYS A 448 9.79 20.73 6.86
N GLU A 449 9.37 21.64 7.73
CA GLU A 449 7.97 21.75 8.17
C GLU A 449 6.98 21.87 7.00
N GLU A 450 7.26 22.74 6.03
CA GLU A 450 6.40 22.97 4.86
C GLU A 450 6.24 21.69 4.03
N ARG A 451 7.30 20.88 3.94
CA ARG A 451 7.27 19.61 3.20
C ARG A 451 6.56 18.51 3.98
N LEU A 452 6.69 18.46 5.31
CA LEU A 452 5.89 17.57 6.16
C LEU A 452 4.39 17.91 6.05
N GLN A 453 4.04 19.20 6.05
CA GLN A 453 2.67 19.66 5.84
C GLN A 453 2.18 19.28 4.43
N GLN A 454 2.99 19.47 3.38
CA GLN A 454 2.64 19.05 2.03
C GLN A 454 2.47 17.53 1.91
N LEU A 455 3.33 16.71 2.54
CA LEU A 455 3.15 15.25 2.56
C LEU A 455 1.86 14.85 3.30
N ALA A 456 1.52 15.52 4.40
CA ALA A 456 0.25 15.31 5.07
C ALA A 456 -0.96 15.76 4.21
N GLN A 457 -0.81 16.81 3.41
CA GLN A 457 -1.82 17.26 2.44
C GLN A 457 -1.98 16.29 1.26
N ASP A 458 -0.87 15.79 0.72
CA ASP A 458 -0.79 14.86 -0.42
C ASP A 458 -1.36 13.47 -0.07
N LEU A 459 -1.12 13.01 1.16
CA LEU A 459 -1.60 11.73 1.68
C LEU A 459 -3.00 11.84 2.30
N LEU A 460 -3.16 12.68 3.32
CA LEU A 460 -4.38 12.71 4.17
C LEU A 460 -5.50 13.60 3.60
N GLY A 461 -5.27 14.23 2.44
CA GLY A 461 -6.19 15.20 1.81
C GLY A 461 -6.31 16.54 2.56
N ARG A 462 -5.60 16.72 3.68
CA ARG A 462 -5.61 17.92 4.52
C ARG A 462 -4.41 17.97 5.46
N VAL A 463 -3.88 19.15 5.74
CA VAL A 463 -2.89 19.35 6.82
C VAL A 463 -3.55 19.23 8.21
N PRO A 464 -3.07 18.34 9.10
CA PRO A 464 -3.39 18.35 10.54
C PRO A 464 -3.26 19.73 11.19
N GLU A 465 -4.24 20.14 12.02
CA GLU A 465 -4.11 21.35 12.86
C GLU A 465 -2.90 21.23 13.81
N GLU A 466 -2.56 19.99 14.18
CA GLU A 466 -1.46 19.57 15.04
C GLU A 466 -0.08 19.63 14.33
N LEU A 467 -0.05 19.72 12.99
CA LEU A 467 1.18 19.92 12.20
C LEU A 467 1.29 21.33 11.61
N LYS A 468 0.23 22.15 11.68
CA LYS A 468 0.31 23.57 11.33
C LYS A 468 1.24 24.29 12.30
N ARG A 469 1.88 25.35 11.79
CA ARG A 469 2.73 26.25 12.57
C ARG A 469 1.84 27.29 13.25
N ASP A 470 2.10 27.58 14.53
CA ASP A 470 1.43 28.70 15.21
C ASP A 470 1.91 30.03 14.60
N GLU A 471 1.07 31.06 14.61
CA GLU A 471 1.41 32.36 14.03
C GLU A 471 2.63 32.99 14.74
N GLY A 472 3.56 33.54 13.96
CA GLY A 472 4.80 34.13 14.46
C GLY A 472 5.92 33.15 14.81
N GLU A 473 5.70 31.82 14.80
CA GLU A 473 6.79 30.87 15.01
C GLU A 473 7.67 30.70 13.75
N GLU A 474 8.98 30.63 13.94
CA GLU A 474 9.94 30.21 12.90
C GLU A 474 9.70 28.77 12.45
N PRO A 475 9.92 28.43 11.16
CA PRO A 475 9.87 27.06 10.68
C PRO A 475 10.97 26.21 11.31
N TRP A 476 10.66 24.91 11.47
CA TRP A 476 11.62 23.90 11.91
C TRP A 476 12.00 22.97 10.76
N THR A 477 13.08 22.23 10.99
CA THR A 477 13.55 21.13 10.13
C THR A 477 14.13 20.06 11.03
N VAL A 478 13.98 18.79 10.64
CA VAL A 478 14.57 17.64 11.34
C VAL A 478 15.39 16.81 10.36
N ARG A 479 16.57 16.37 10.80
CA ARG A 479 17.28 15.24 10.22
C ARG A 479 16.92 14.02 11.04
N PHE A 480 16.14 13.13 10.45
CA PHE A 480 15.76 11.86 11.05
C PHE A 480 16.98 10.97 11.28
N ALA A 481 16.92 10.10 12.29
CA ALA A 481 17.92 9.05 12.47
C ALA A 481 17.96 8.12 11.24
N ALA A 482 19.14 7.56 10.92
CA ALA A 482 19.27 6.59 9.82
C ALA A 482 18.49 5.30 10.08
N ARG A 483 18.49 4.82 11.33
CA ARG A 483 17.72 3.66 11.81
C ARG A 483 16.56 4.08 12.70
N ARG A 484 15.40 3.44 12.53
CA ARG A 484 14.16 3.66 13.30
C ARG A 484 13.78 5.15 13.44
N PRO A 485 13.71 5.92 12.34
CA PRO A 485 13.40 7.36 12.36
C PRO A 485 12.04 7.65 13.00
N ILE A 486 11.08 6.76 12.78
CA ILE A 486 9.89 6.58 13.59
C ILE A 486 9.76 5.06 13.79
N ALA A 487 9.57 4.61 15.03
CA ALA A 487 9.31 3.22 15.38
C ALA A 487 7.99 3.09 16.13
N VAL A 488 7.24 2.05 15.75
CA VAL A 488 6.07 1.53 16.43
C VAL A 488 6.49 0.24 17.17
N THR A 489 5.86 -0.05 18.30
CA THR A 489 5.96 -1.34 18.99
C THR A 489 4.62 -1.69 19.61
N PHE A 490 4.20 -2.94 19.44
CA PHE A 490 2.96 -3.49 19.97
C PHE A 490 3.30 -4.57 21.01
N SER A 491 2.85 -4.40 22.25
CA SER A 491 3.08 -5.37 23.34
C SER A 491 1.94 -5.29 24.35
N ASP A 492 1.19 -6.37 24.52
CA ASP A 492 0.37 -6.67 25.70
C ASP A 492 -0.56 -5.53 26.13
N GLY A 493 -1.47 -5.16 25.22
CA GLY A 493 -2.42 -4.06 25.38
C GLY A 493 -1.81 -2.66 25.22
N ARG A 494 -0.52 -2.54 24.88
CA ARG A 494 0.16 -1.26 24.64
C ARG A 494 0.59 -1.05 23.19
N LEU A 495 0.60 0.23 22.83
CA LEU A 495 1.21 0.82 21.65
C LEU A 495 2.31 1.79 22.13
N VAL A 496 3.56 1.58 21.72
CA VAL A 496 4.64 2.55 21.88
C VAL A 496 4.91 3.20 20.52
N VAL A 497 5.06 4.53 20.50
CA VAL A 497 5.56 5.28 19.36
C VAL A 497 6.80 6.06 19.78
N GLU A 498 7.89 5.89 19.03
CA GLU A 498 9.18 6.55 19.24
C GLU A 498 9.59 7.29 17.96
N PHE A 499 9.82 8.60 18.06
CA PHE A 499 10.29 9.47 16.97
C PHE A 499 11.75 9.83 17.24
N ARG A 500 12.63 9.69 16.24
CA ARG A 500 14.09 9.80 16.43
C ARG A 500 14.71 10.83 15.49
N GLY A 501 15.09 11.98 16.04
CA GLY A 501 15.78 13.05 15.30
C GLY A 501 17.25 13.13 15.68
N GLU A 502 18.15 13.00 14.70
CA GLU A 502 19.60 13.15 14.88
C GLU A 502 19.99 14.63 15.03
N THR A 503 19.25 15.55 14.40
CA THR A 503 19.49 17.00 14.48
C THR A 503 18.19 17.74 14.19
N TYR A 504 17.96 18.84 14.92
CA TYR A 504 16.84 19.75 14.66
C TYR A 504 17.37 21.14 14.31
N TRP A 505 16.59 21.90 13.55
CA TRP A 505 16.83 23.32 13.27
C TRP A 505 15.55 24.13 13.49
N ARG A 506 15.68 25.39 13.90
CA ARG A 506 14.62 26.39 13.97
C ARG A 506 15.17 27.73 13.51
N GLY A 507 14.74 28.19 12.33
CA GLY A 507 15.52 29.15 11.55
C GLY A 507 16.96 28.66 11.39
N ASP A 508 17.94 29.55 11.53
CA ASP A 508 19.37 29.20 11.47
C ASP A 508 19.90 28.45 12.71
N ARG A 509 19.09 28.31 13.78
CA ARG A 509 19.52 27.71 15.05
C ARG A 509 19.41 26.19 15.00
N SER A 510 20.56 25.52 14.96
CA SER A 510 20.66 24.07 15.13
C SER A 510 20.54 23.64 16.61
N TYR A 511 20.01 22.45 16.86
CA TYR A 511 19.87 21.80 18.16
C TYR A 511 20.28 20.31 18.07
N PRO A 512 20.82 19.72 19.15
CA PRO A 512 21.24 18.33 19.17
C PRO A 512 20.06 17.37 19.00
N GLY A 513 20.36 16.13 18.63
CA GLY A 513 19.37 15.06 18.50
C GLY A 513 18.64 14.74 19.80
N MET A 514 17.41 14.24 19.64
CA MET A 514 16.45 13.89 20.67
C MET A 514 15.50 12.82 20.12
N ASP A 515 15.28 11.81 20.95
CA ASP A 515 14.26 10.78 20.77
C ASP A 515 13.03 11.15 21.62
N VAL A 516 11.84 11.17 21.00
CA VAL A 516 10.54 11.50 21.60
C VAL A 516 9.69 10.25 21.63
N ARG A 517 9.33 9.78 22.83
CA ARG A 517 8.56 8.53 23.02
C ARG A 517 7.25 8.78 23.77
N ALA A 518 6.18 8.19 23.22
CA ALA A 518 4.86 8.09 23.84
C ALA A 518 4.47 6.62 23.99
N THR A 519 3.97 6.24 25.17
CA THR A 519 3.36 4.93 25.42
C THR A 519 1.85 5.12 25.60
N TYR A 520 1.06 4.25 24.98
CA TYR A 520 -0.40 4.23 25.05
C TYR A 520 -0.88 2.85 25.51
N ARG A 521 -1.81 2.83 26.46
CA ARG A 521 -2.67 1.68 26.76
C ARG A 521 -3.88 1.72 25.82
N ILE A 522 -4.26 0.57 25.28
CA ILE A 522 -5.52 0.36 24.56
C ILE A 522 -6.62 0.13 25.61
N GLU A 523 -7.70 0.89 25.52
CA GLU A 523 -8.89 0.74 26.36
C GLU A 523 -10.13 0.60 25.48
N SER A 524 -10.91 -0.45 25.71
CA SER A 524 -12.19 -0.69 25.04
C SER A 524 -13.32 -0.50 26.04
N SER A 525 -14.31 0.32 25.69
CA SER A 525 -15.49 0.57 26.52
C SER A 525 -16.77 0.36 25.73
N THR A 526 -17.73 -0.37 26.29
CA THR A 526 -19.09 -0.46 25.78
C THR A 526 -20.00 0.44 26.62
N GLU A 527 -20.10 1.70 26.24
CA GLU A 527 -21.12 2.64 26.73
C GLU A 527 -22.42 2.47 25.91
N ASP A 528 -23.53 3.11 26.32
CA ASP A 528 -24.85 3.07 25.64
C ASP A 528 -24.86 3.55 24.16
N LYS A 529 -23.70 3.97 23.63
CA LYS A 529 -23.50 4.48 22.26
C LYS A 529 -22.76 3.48 21.35
N GLY A 530 -22.48 2.27 21.85
CA GLY A 530 -21.69 1.25 21.16
C GLY A 530 -20.23 1.18 21.64
N PRO A 531 -19.39 0.36 20.99
CA PRO A 531 -17.99 0.22 21.37
C PRO A 531 -17.21 1.51 21.07
N GLU A 532 -16.66 2.15 22.10
CA GLU A 532 -15.65 3.19 21.97
C GLU A 532 -14.28 2.64 22.38
N ILE A 533 -13.33 2.67 21.44
CA ILE A 533 -11.94 2.32 21.69
C ILE A 533 -11.14 3.61 21.85
N ARG A 534 -10.39 3.70 22.95
CA ARG A 534 -9.56 4.84 23.34
C ARG A 534 -8.11 4.37 23.48
N LEU A 535 -7.17 5.16 22.98
CA LEU A 535 -5.77 5.05 23.37
C LEU A 535 -5.51 6.08 24.48
N VAL A 536 -5.08 5.63 25.65
CA VAL A 536 -4.77 6.49 26.80
C VAL A 536 -3.27 6.48 27.06
N ARG A 537 -2.65 7.66 27.09
CA ARG A 537 -1.20 7.84 27.19
C ARG A 537 -0.74 7.53 28.61
N GLU A 538 0.17 6.58 28.77
CA GLU A 538 0.76 6.24 30.06
C GLU A 538 1.82 7.29 30.44
N GLY A 539 1.36 8.42 30.99
CA GLY A 539 2.20 9.48 31.56
C GLY A 539 2.57 10.62 30.59
N PRO A 540 3.60 11.43 30.95
CA PRO A 540 4.13 12.49 30.09
C PRO A 540 4.95 11.91 28.92
N LEU A 541 5.28 12.75 27.94
CA LEU A 541 6.20 12.36 26.88
C LEU A 541 7.62 12.21 27.45
N SER A 542 8.29 11.13 27.07
CA SER A 542 9.74 11.02 27.31
C SER A 542 10.46 11.70 26.15
N VAL A 543 11.28 12.71 26.45
CA VAL A 543 12.05 13.49 25.48
C VAL A 543 13.49 13.55 25.96
N LEU A 544 14.32 12.68 25.39
CA LEU A 544 15.69 12.42 25.86
C LEU A 544 16.66 12.36 24.66
N PRO A 545 17.94 12.70 24.83
CA PRO A 545 18.95 12.50 23.79
C PRO A 545 19.07 11.01 23.42
N PRO A 546 19.47 10.67 22.18
CA PRO A 546 19.73 9.28 21.80
C PRO A 546 20.74 8.62 22.74
N ASN A 547 20.43 7.41 23.20
CA ASN A 547 21.23 6.60 24.13
C ASN A 547 21.46 7.21 25.54
N PHE A 548 20.69 8.21 25.95
CA PHE A 548 20.78 8.86 27.27
C PHE A 548 20.24 7.98 28.40
N ASP A 549 21.00 7.84 29.49
CA ASP A 549 20.59 7.14 30.72
C ASP A 549 20.11 8.16 31.78
N PRO A 550 18.80 8.21 32.13
CA PRO A 550 18.27 9.15 33.12
C PRO A 550 18.84 9.02 34.54
N GLU A 551 19.47 7.89 34.89
CA GLU A 551 20.08 7.69 36.21
C GLU A 551 21.52 8.22 36.28
N ARG A 552 22.19 8.39 35.12
CA ARG A 552 23.63 8.70 35.03
C ARG A 552 23.92 10.04 34.36
N ASP A 553 23.18 10.35 33.30
CA ASP A 553 23.42 11.51 32.44
C ASP A 553 22.66 12.77 32.92
N ARG A 554 23.12 13.94 32.47
CA ARG A 554 22.46 15.22 32.74
C ARG A 554 22.29 16.05 31.47
N LEU A 555 21.09 16.57 31.25
CA LEU A 555 20.77 17.39 30.08
C LEU A 555 21.49 18.74 30.15
N SER A 556 22.29 19.05 29.14
CA SER A 556 22.86 20.39 28.94
C SER A 556 21.78 21.45 28.67
N VAL A 557 22.09 22.74 28.85
CA VAL A 557 21.15 23.85 28.61
C VAL A 557 20.53 23.81 27.20
N ARG A 558 21.33 23.45 26.17
CA ARG A 558 20.86 23.33 24.78
C ARG A 558 19.93 22.11 24.59
N GLN A 559 20.18 21.02 25.30
CA GLN A 559 19.28 19.85 25.35
C GLN A 559 17.98 20.17 26.08
N GLN A 560 18.03 20.84 27.24
CA GLN A 560 16.82 21.31 27.96
C GLN A 560 15.97 22.24 27.08
N THR A 561 16.62 23.15 26.34
CA THR A 561 15.94 24.07 25.41
C THR A 561 15.17 23.32 24.31
N ILE A 562 15.81 22.38 23.59
CA ILE A 562 15.12 21.62 22.55
C ILE A 562 14.10 20.63 23.13
N ARG A 563 14.36 20.06 24.32
CA ARG A 563 13.41 19.21 25.04
C ARG A 563 12.07 19.93 25.24
N SER A 564 12.04 21.11 25.85
CA SER A 564 10.78 21.82 26.10
C SER A 564 10.10 22.35 24.83
N LEU A 565 10.86 22.60 23.76
CA LEU A 565 10.28 22.90 22.44
C LEU A 565 9.60 21.66 21.82
N LEU A 566 10.20 20.47 21.97
CA LEU A 566 9.66 19.21 21.48
C LEU A 566 8.47 18.73 22.33
N GLU A 567 8.54 18.79 23.65
CA GLU A 567 7.42 18.47 24.57
C GLU A 567 6.17 19.26 24.17
N ARG A 568 6.25 20.59 24.19
CA ARG A 568 5.16 21.51 23.80
C ARG A 568 4.61 21.27 22.40
N ARG A 569 5.43 20.80 21.45
CA ARG A 569 4.99 20.50 20.07
C ARG A 569 4.33 19.13 19.98
N PHE A 570 4.97 18.09 20.50
CA PHE A 570 4.50 16.72 20.40
C PHE A 570 3.30 16.44 21.32
N GLU A 571 3.06 17.22 22.38
CA GLU A 571 1.81 17.16 23.15
C GLU A 571 0.55 17.46 22.31
N LYS A 572 0.66 18.32 21.28
CA LYS A 572 -0.45 18.56 20.34
C LYS A 572 -0.77 17.31 19.52
N ILE A 573 0.26 16.51 19.19
CA ILE A 573 0.22 15.35 18.31
C ILE A 573 -0.15 14.08 19.12
N PHE A 574 0.71 13.71 20.06
CA PHE A 574 0.54 12.62 21.02
C PHE A 574 -0.31 13.08 22.21
N ARG A 575 -1.62 13.27 21.96
CA ARG A 575 -2.61 13.62 23.00
C ARG A 575 -2.68 12.59 24.11
N GLU A 576 -3.08 13.03 25.30
CA GLU A 576 -3.31 12.16 26.46
C GLU A 576 -4.39 11.10 26.21
N THR A 577 -5.48 11.44 25.51
CA THR A 577 -6.49 10.48 25.05
C THR A 577 -6.73 10.63 23.55
N ILE A 578 -6.76 9.50 22.83
CA ILE A 578 -7.13 9.41 21.41
C ILE A 578 -8.30 8.41 21.28
N THR A 579 -9.54 8.92 21.27
CA THR A 579 -10.71 8.14 20.80
C THR A 579 -10.54 7.77 19.33
N ILE A 580 -10.84 6.53 18.99
CA ILE A 580 -10.92 6.05 17.60
C ILE A 580 -12.33 6.37 17.07
N GLU A 581 -12.42 7.45 16.27
CA GLU A 581 -13.68 7.91 15.70
C GLU A 581 -14.13 7.06 14.51
N PRO A 582 -15.46 6.91 14.26
CA PRO A 582 -15.97 6.16 13.11
C PRO A 582 -15.40 6.66 11.77
N ILE A 583 -14.86 5.72 11.01
CA ILE A 583 -14.22 5.93 9.70
C ILE A 583 -15.31 6.20 8.67
N LYS A 584 -15.43 7.46 8.27
CA LYS A 584 -16.35 7.88 7.21
C LYS A 584 -15.76 7.52 5.85
N LEU A 585 -16.43 6.62 5.14
CA LEU A 585 -16.13 6.25 3.77
C LEU A 585 -16.54 7.36 2.79
N GLU A 586 -15.86 7.45 1.65
CA GLU A 586 -15.99 8.54 0.68
C GLU A 586 -16.21 7.98 -0.74
N GLY A 587 -16.90 8.74 -1.61
CA GLY A 587 -17.31 8.26 -2.93
C GLY A 587 -18.42 7.20 -2.84
N GLN A 588 -18.38 6.17 -3.70
CA GLN A 588 -19.37 5.07 -3.72
C GLN A 588 -19.46 4.35 -2.35
N TRP A 589 -18.31 4.17 -1.70
CA TRP A 589 -18.21 3.54 -0.38
C TRP A 589 -18.99 4.24 0.74
N ALA A 590 -19.37 5.52 0.57
CA ALA A 590 -20.23 6.22 1.52
C ALA A 590 -21.61 5.54 1.72
N LYS A 591 -22.07 4.73 0.74
CA LYS A 591 -23.29 3.92 0.84
C LYS A 591 -23.21 2.81 1.88
N ALA A 592 -22.03 2.25 2.13
CA ALA A 592 -21.82 1.17 3.09
C ALA A 592 -21.82 1.65 4.55
N GLY A 593 -22.06 2.94 4.80
CA GLY A 593 -22.05 3.55 6.13
C GLY A 593 -20.64 3.84 6.66
N PRO A 594 -20.52 4.38 7.89
CA PRO A 594 -19.25 4.52 8.56
C PRO A 594 -18.83 3.18 9.19
N LEU A 595 -17.52 2.88 9.16
CA LEU A 595 -16.94 1.76 9.86
C LEU A 595 -16.51 2.17 11.28
N VAL A 596 -16.89 1.39 12.29
CA VAL A 596 -16.37 1.48 13.66
C VAL A 596 -15.38 0.36 13.93
N VAL A 597 -14.32 0.63 14.68
CA VAL A 597 -13.44 -0.42 15.20
C VAL A 597 -14.14 -1.05 16.40
N THR A 598 -14.56 -2.31 16.27
CA THR A 598 -15.32 -3.04 17.29
C THR A 598 -14.40 -3.81 18.25
N HIS A 599 -13.24 -4.24 17.77
CA HIS A 599 -12.18 -4.85 18.59
C HIS A 599 -10.81 -4.27 18.22
N LEU A 600 -9.96 -4.04 19.22
CA LEU A 600 -8.57 -3.64 19.04
C LEU A 600 -7.72 -4.23 20.18
N GLU A 601 -6.67 -4.95 19.81
CA GLU A 601 -5.84 -5.70 20.76
C GLU A 601 -4.38 -5.70 20.28
N SER A 602 -3.42 -5.64 21.19
CA SER A 602 -1.99 -5.82 20.86
C SER A 602 -1.34 -6.90 21.73
N THR A 603 -0.57 -7.79 21.10
CA THR A 603 0.17 -8.87 21.76
C THR A 603 1.27 -9.39 20.83
N GLY A 604 2.41 -9.83 21.39
CA GLY A 604 3.47 -10.51 20.64
C GLY A 604 3.95 -9.78 19.38
N GLY A 605 4.11 -8.45 19.43
CA GLY A 605 4.54 -7.64 18.29
C GLY A 605 3.44 -7.28 17.28
N TRP A 606 2.24 -7.84 17.41
CA TRP A 606 1.08 -7.64 16.52
C TRP A 606 0.02 -6.70 17.11
N LEU A 607 -0.73 -6.04 16.22
CA LEU A 607 -1.99 -5.38 16.48
C LEU A 607 -3.11 -6.10 15.70
N LYS A 608 -4.10 -6.64 16.40
CA LYS A 608 -5.38 -7.10 15.82
C LYS A 608 -6.39 -5.94 15.86
N ALA A 609 -7.13 -5.74 14.78
CA ALA A 609 -8.25 -4.81 14.72
C ALA A 609 -9.41 -5.42 13.93
N VAL A 610 -10.63 -5.30 14.43
CA VAL A 610 -11.85 -5.65 13.69
C VAL A 610 -12.72 -4.42 13.54
N LEU A 611 -13.28 -4.25 12.35
CA LEU A 611 -14.15 -3.15 11.98
C LEU A 611 -15.47 -3.69 11.45
N ASP A 612 -16.58 -3.06 11.86
CA ASP A 612 -17.91 -3.34 11.32
C ASP A 612 -18.66 -2.04 11.00
N ARG A 613 -19.75 -2.16 10.23
CA ARG A 613 -20.63 -1.04 9.89
C ARG A 613 -21.46 -0.64 11.11
N VAL A 614 -21.62 0.67 11.32
CA VAL A 614 -22.71 1.16 12.17
C VAL A 614 -24.04 0.88 11.45
N ARG A 615 -24.96 0.18 12.13
CA ARG A 615 -26.32 -0.10 11.65
C ARG A 615 -27.24 1.10 11.82
#